data_AF-A0A7C6B468-F1
#
_entry.id   AF-A0A7C6B468-F1
#
_cell.length_a   1.000
_cell.length_b   1.000
_cell.length_c   1.000
_cell.angle_alpha   90.00
_cell.angle_beta   90.00
_cell.angle_gamma   90.00
#
_symmetry.space_group_name_H-M   'P 1'
#
loop_
_entity.id
_entity.type
_entity.pdbx_description
1 polymer ?
#
loop_
_entity_poly.entity_id
_entity_poly.type
_entity_poly.pdbx_seq_one_letter_code
_entity_poly.pdbx_strand_id
1 'polypeptide(L)'
;MINRASEQPARAAMPARAPRRTWVEFEAPEVIELKRIVLDKDVAAAVAFFHAAVVPRVTAAARRHGLIAPNPEEPEHGRLPG
;
A
#
# COMPACT_ATOMS: atom_id res chain seq x y z
N MET A 1 31.20 -41.76 16.54
CA MET A 1 30.70 -40.58 17.29
C MET A 1 31.85 -39.58 17.33
N ILE A 2 31.84 -38.45 16.63
CA ILE A 2 31.00 -37.25 16.83
C ILE A 2 30.95 -36.51 15.48
N ASN A 3 29.76 -36.27 14.91
CA ASN A 3 29.62 -35.39 13.75
C ASN A 3 29.09 -34.05 14.26
N ARG A 4 29.96 -33.03 14.28
CA ARG A 4 29.70 -31.70 14.85
C ARG A 4 28.79 -30.94 13.89
N ALA A 5 27.60 -30.59 14.38
CA ALA A 5 26.67 -29.67 13.74
C ALA A 5 27.40 -28.39 13.32
N SER A 6 27.46 -28.14 12.01
CA SER A 6 27.67 -26.79 11.49
C SER A 6 26.28 -26.21 11.27
N GLU A 7 25.61 -25.86 12.37
CA GLU A 7 24.41 -25.04 12.33
C GLU A 7 24.81 -23.66 11.82
N GLN A 8 24.52 -23.45 10.55
CA GLN A 8 24.49 -22.16 9.90
C GLN A 8 23.56 -21.26 10.74
N PRO A 9 24.00 -20.10 11.27
CA PRO A 9 23.11 -19.26 12.06
C PRO A 9 21.97 -18.84 11.15
N ALA A 10 20.76 -19.21 11.55
CA ALA A 10 19.51 -18.82 10.91
C ALA A 10 19.60 -17.33 10.59
N ARG A 11 19.58 -17.02 9.29
CA ARG A 11 19.50 -15.66 8.75
C ARG A 11 18.43 -14.96 9.57
N ALA A 12 18.81 -14.04 10.45
CA ALA A 12 17.88 -13.34 11.32
C ALA A 12 16.78 -12.78 10.41
N ALA A 13 15.56 -13.30 10.54
CA ALA A 13 14.42 -12.79 9.81
C ALA A 13 14.35 -11.30 10.15
N MET A 14 14.58 -10.43 9.15
CA MET A 14 14.43 -8.99 9.34
C MET A 14 13.02 -8.77 9.90
N PRO A 15 12.85 -8.02 11.00
CA PRO A 15 11.53 -7.78 11.55
C PRO A 15 10.65 -7.22 10.45
N ALA A 16 9.55 -7.92 10.13
CA ALA A 16 8.55 -7.42 9.20
C ALA A 16 8.17 -6.02 9.69
N ARG A 17 8.54 -4.98 8.92
CA ARG A 17 8.24 -3.60 9.29
C ARG A 17 6.72 -3.50 9.47
N ALA A 18 6.28 -3.01 10.62
CA ALA A 18 4.85 -2.79 10.88
C ALA A 18 4.24 -1.94 9.74
N PRO A 19 3.02 -2.26 9.29
CA PRO A 19 2.39 -1.58 8.18
C PRO A 19 2.26 -0.08 8.50
N ARG A 20 2.76 0.75 7.59
CA ARG A 20 2.68 2.21 7.72
C ARG A 20 1.30 2.65 7.25
N ARG A 21 0.64 3.47 8.07
CA ARG A 21 -0.71 3.98 7.80
C ARG A 21 -0.67 5.49 7.63
N THR A 22 -1.52 6.01 6.76
CA THR A 22 -1.74 7.45 6.60
C THR A 22 -3.24 7.70 6.46
N TRP A 23 -3.68 8.87 6.90
CA TRP A 23 -5.04 9.33 6.71
C TRP A 23 -5.08 10.27 5.51
N VAL A 24 -6.06 10.05 4.63
CA VAL A 24 -6.33 10.92 3.49
C VAL A 24 -7.63 11.65 3.78
N GLU A 25 -7.54 12.97 3.85
CA GLU A 25 -8.70 13.83 3.97
C GLU A 25 -9.29 14.08 2.58
N PHE A 26 -10.61 14.04 2.51
CA PHE A 26 -11.38 14.30 1.28
C PHE A 26 -12.25 15.52 1.48
N GLU A 27 -12.30 16.36 0.47
CA GLU A 27 -13.22 17.49 0.42
C GLU A 27 -14.64 17.01 0.09
N ALA A 28 -15.64 17.80 0.47
CA ALA A 28 -17.05 17.45 0.24
C ALA A 28 -17.37 17.03 -1.22
N PRO A 29 -16.84 17.71 -2.28
CA PRO A 29 -17.05 17.29 -3.66
C PRO A 29 -16.51 15.88 -3.96
N GLU A 30 -15.37 15.53 -3.39
CA GLU A 30 -14.72 14.22 -3.61
C GLU A 30 -15.52 13.10 -2.93
N VAL A 31 -16.08 13.38 -1.75
CA VAL A 31 -16.97 12.43 -1.06
C VAL A 31 -18.26 12.19 -1.86
N ILE A 32 -18.83 13.26 -2.44
CA ILE A 32 -20.03 13.16 -3.29
C ILE A 32 -19.73 12.31 -4.52
N GLU A 33 -18.59 12.53 -5.18
CA GLU A 33 -18.17 11.77 -6.35
C GLU A 33 -17.92 10.30 -6.02
N LEU A 34 -17.17 10.01 -4.95
CA LEU A 34 -16.94 8.64 -4.49
C LEU A 34 -18.26 7.93 -4.17
N LYS A 35 -19.21 8.62 -3.52
CA LYS A 35 -20.53 8.05 -3.22
C LYS A 35 -21.27 7.67 -4.50
N ARG A 36 -21.25 8.51 -5.54
CA ARG A 36 -21.86 8.19 -6.85
C ARG A 36 -21.20 6.97 -7.48
N ILE A 37 -19.89 6.95 -7.55
CA ILE A 37 -19.11 5.83 -8.12
C ILE A 37 -19.47 4.50 -7.44
N VAL A 38 -19.56 4.50 -6.10
CA VAL A 38 -19.91 3.30 -5.32
C VAL A 38 -21.33 2.85 -5.62
N LEU A 39 -22.29 3.79 -5.71
CA LEU A 39 -23.69 3.47 -6.03
C LEU A 39 -23.84 2.90 -7.44
N ASP A 40 -23.12 3.48 -8.40
CA ASP A 40 -23.13 3.07 -9.81
C ASP A 40 -22.29 1.80 -10.06
N LYS A 41 -21.51 1.37 -9.05
CA LYS A 41 -20.54 0.25 -9.13
C LYS A 41 -19.58 0.41 -10.31
N ASP A 42 -19.20 1.65 -10.62
CA ASP A 42 -18.35 1.97 -11.76
C ASP A 42 -16.87 1.78 -11.39
N VAL A 43 -16.32 0.64 -11.77
CA VAL A 43 -14.91 0.31 -11.52
C VAL A 43 -13.97 1.24 -12.26
N ALA A 44 -14.30 1.65 -13.48
CA ALA A 44 -13.43 2.52 -14.28
C ALA A 44 -13.34 3.92 -13.64
N ALA A 45 -14.49 4.47 -13.23
CA ALA A 45 -14.54 5.73 -12.50
C ALA A 45 -13.84 5.63 -11.13
N ALA A 46 -13.97 4.50 -10.42
CA ALA A 46 -13.27 4.28 -9.15
C ALA A 46 -11.74 4.32 -9.32
N VAL A 47 -11.22 3.66 -10.35
CA VAL A 47 -9.79 3.66 -10.67
C VAL A 47 -9.32 5.06 -11.04
N ALA A 48 -10.07 5.76 -11.90
CA ALA A 48 -9.75 7.14 -12.29
C ALA A 48 -9.72 8.09 -11.08
N PHE A 49 -10.74 8.02 -10.21
CA PHE A 49 -10.80 8.78 -8.96
C PHE A 49 -9.61 8.44 -8.04
N PHE A 50 -9.28 7.17 -7.87
CA PHE A 50 -8.15 6.75 -7.04
C PHE A 50 -6.82 7.35 -7.53
N HIS A 51 -6.56 7.31 -8.84
CA HIS A 51 -5.35 7.90 -9.43
C HIS A 51 -5.32 9.42 -9.36
N ALA A 52 -6.47 10.09 -9.54
CA ALA A 52 -6.55 11.54 -9.51
C ALA A 52 -6.48 12.12 -8.09
N ALA A 53 -7.16 11.49 -7.13
CA ALA A 53 -7.37 12.03 -5.79
C ALA A 53 -6.47 11.36 -4.73
N VAL A 54 -6.37 10.03 -4.72
CA VAL A 54 -5.73 9.30 -3.60
C VAL A 54 -4.23 9.19 -3.80
N VAL A 55 -3.79 8.75 -4.98
CA VAL A 55 -2.37 8.51 -5.27
C VAL A 55 -1.51 9.74 -4.99
N PRO A 56 -1.82 10.97 -5.47
CA PRO A 56 -0.96 12.12 -5.25
C PRO A 56 -0.80 12.46 -3.76
N ARG A 57 -1.87 12.32 -2.97
CA ARG A 57 -1.88 12.59 -1.52
C ARG A 57 -1.06 11.56 -0.76
N VAL A 58 -1.21 10.28 -1.09
CA VAL A 58 -0.42 9.19 -0.50
C VAL A 58 1.06 9.33 -0.87
N THR A 59 1.38 9.63 -2.12
CA THR A 59 2.76 9.87 -2.55
C THR A 59 3.36 11.08 -1.84
N ALA A 60 2.63 12.19 -1.69
CA ALA A 60 3.09 13.35 -0.94
C ALA A 60 3.33 13.03 0.54
N ALA A 61 2.41 12.30 1.19
CA ALA A 61 2.58 11.85 2.56
C ALA A 61 3.79 10.93 2.71
N ALA A 62 3.96 9.95 1.81
CA ALA A 62 5.09 9.04 1.79
C ALA A 62 6.42 9.80 1.70
N ARG A 63 6.51 10.76 0.77
CA ARG A 63 7.70 11.63 0.62
C ARG A 63 7.99 12.41 1.91
N ARG A 64 6.98 12.99 2.57
CA ARG A 64 7.15 13.68 3.87
C ARG A 64 7.68 12.75 4.97
N HIS A 65 7.39 11.46 4.89
CA HIS A 65 7.86 10.45 5.83
C HIS A 65 9.16 9.74 5.39
N GLY A 66 9.86 10.27 4.38
CA GLY A 66 11.10 9.70 3.86
C GLY A 66 10.92 8.33 3.23
N LEU A 67 9.71 7.99 2.78
CA LEU A 67 9.42 6.79 2.03
C LEU A 67 9.65 7.05 0.54
N ILE A 68 10.39 6.15 -0.10
CA ILE A 68 10.40 6.05 -1.56
C ILE A 68 9.04 5.47 -1.95
N ALA A 69 8.32 6.17 -2.83
CA ALA A 69 7.07 5.64 -3.35
C ALA A 69 7.35 4.30 -4.05
N PRO A 70 6.57 3.24 -3.80
CA PRO A 70 6.78 1.96 -4.45
C PRO A 70 6.80 2.16 -5.97
N ASN A 71 7.78 1.56 -6.63
CA ASN A 71 7.79 1.51 -8.09
C ASN A 71 6.54 0.72 -8.52
N PRO A 72 5.68 1.23 -9.43
CA PRO A 72 4.51 0.48 -9.91
C PRO A 72 4.85 -0.89 -10.53
N GLU A 73 6.13 -1.17 -10.80
CA GLU A 73 6.62 -2.44 -11.34
C GLU A 73 7.05 -3.46 -10.28
N GLU A 74 7.05 -3.12 -8.98
CA GLU A 74 7.32 -4.08 -7.91
C GLU A 74 6.00 -4.72 -7.43
N PRO A 75 5.76 -6.02 -7.67
CA PRO A 75 4.57 -6.69 -7.17
C PRO A 75 4.69 -6.85 -5.64
N GLU A 76 4.06 -5.95 -4.89
CA GLU A 76 3.87 -6.12 -3.46
C GLU A 76 3.08 -7.40 -3.20
N HIS A 77 3.73 -8.33 -2.50
CA HIS A 77 3.09 -9.52 -1.95
C HIS A 77 1.90 -9.12 -1.09
N GLY A 78 0.72 -9.67 -1.40
CA GLY A 78 -0.47 -9.52 -0.56
C GLY A 78 -1.66 -8.91 -1.28
N ARG A 79 -2.07 -9.49 -2.40
CA ARG A 79 -3.46 -9.38 -2.83
C ARG A 79 -4.32 -9.97 -1.70
N LEU A 80 -5.17 -9.16 -1.07
CA LEU A 80 -6.19 -9.68 -0.16
C LEU A 80 -7.04 -10.68 -0.95
N PRO A 81 -7.33 -11.88 -0.42
CA PRO A 81 -8.17 -12.85 -1.11
C PRO A 81 -9.55 -12.25 -1.31
N GLY A 82 -9.99 -12.23 -2.56
CA GLY A 82 -11.39 -12.06 -2.94
C GLY A 82 -12.08 -13.40 -3.05
#